data_AF-A0A3D0YX77-F1
#
_entry.id   AF-A0A3D0YX77-F1
#
_cell.length_a   1.000
_cell.length_b   1.000
_cell.length_c   1.000
_cell.angle_alpha   90.00
_cell.angle_beta   90.00
_cell.angle_gamma   90.00
#
_symmetry.space_group_name_H-M   'P 1'
#
loop_
_entity.id
_entity.type
_entity.pdbx_description
1 polymer ?
#
loop_
_entity_poly.entity_id
_entity_poly.type
_entity_poly.pdbx_seq_one_letter_code
_entity_poly.pdbx_strand_id
1 'polypeptide(L)' 'MKDLKGTKTEKNLMAAFAGESEARNKYTYFAGVARDEGLRQVMAIFLETADNEKEHAKLWARYLGMIGDTPTNLEEAAKG' A
#
# COMPACT_ATOMS: atom_id res chain seq x y z
N MET A 1 16.60 14.96 2.66
CA MET A 1 16.88 13.56 2.24
C MET A 1 17.89 13.60 1.11
N LYS A 2 18.79 12.61 1.02
CA LYS A 2 19.59 12.44 -0.21
C LYS A 2 18.64 12.09 -1.35
N ASP A 3 18.93 12.57 -2.55
CA ASP A 3 18.21 12.17 -3.76
C ASP A 3 18.37 10.66 -3.95
N LEU A 4 17.24 9.94 -3.98
CA LEU A 4 17.20 8.49 -4.15
C LEU A 4 17.14 8.10 -5.63
N LYS A 5 16.88 9.05 -6.53
CA LYS A 5 16.61 8.78 -7.94
C LYS A 5 17.73 7.98 -8.61
N GLY A 6 17.36 6.89 -9.26
CA GLY A 6 18.26 5.96 -9.96
C GLY A 6 19.03 5.00 -9.05
N THR A 7 18.89 5.10 -7.73
CA THR A 7 19.63 4.24 -6.80
C THR A 7 19.00 2.85 -6.66
N LYS A 8 19.78 1.89 -6.14
CA LYS A 8 19.24 0.58 -5.72
C LYS A 8 18.19 0.73 -4.61
N THR A 9 18.35 1.72 -3.73
CA THR A 9 17.40 1.98 -2.65
C THR A 9 16.04 2.41 -3.18
N GLU A 10 16.00 3.30 -4.18
CA GLU A 10 14.74 3.69 -4.81
C GLU A 10 14.03 2.50 -5.45
N LYS A 11 14.75 1.65 -6.20
CA LYS A 11 14.18 0.41 -6.78
C LYS A 11 13.63 -0.53 -5.70
N ASN A 12 14.34 -0.68 -4.59
CA ASN A 12 13.88 -1.50 -3.47
C ASN A 12 12.62 -0.92 -2.81
N LEU A 13 12.55 0.40 -2.64
CA LEU A 13 11.37 1.07 -2.09
C LEU A 13 10.17 0.96 -3.03
N MET A 14 10.36 1.08 -4.35
CA MET A 14 9.30 0.85 -5.34
C MET A 14 8.78 -0.60 -5.25
N ALA A 15 9.68 -1.57 -5.18
CA ALA A 15 9.31 -2.98 -5.04
C ALA A 15 8.58 -3.25 -3.72
N ALA A 16 9.01 -2.64 -2.61
CA ALA A 16 8.33 -2.73 -1.33
C ALA A 16 6.92 -2.11 -1.41
N PHE A 17 6.79 -0.89 -1.93
CA PHE A 17 5.50 -0.23 -2.14
C PHE A 17 4.52 -1.10 -2.94
N ALA A 18 4.98 -1.70 -4.04
CA ALA A 18 4.18 -2.62 -4.85
C ALA A 18 3.77 -3.87 -4.04
N GLY A 19 4.73 -4.51 -3.36
CA GLY A 19 4.48 -5.70 -2.54
C GLY A 19 3.45 -5.47 -1.43
N GLU A 20 3.58 -4.38 -0.67
CA GLU A 20 2.62 -4.03 0.39
C GLU A 20 1.23 -3.68 -0.18
N SER A 21 1.18 -3.03 -1.34
CA SER A 21 -0.08 -2.72 -2.02
C SER A 21 -0.80 -3.99 -2.50
N GLU A 22 -0.06 -4.95 -3.04
CA GLU A 22 -0.60 -6.28 -3.41
C GLU A 22 -1.05 -7.07 -2.17
N ALA A 23 -0.26 -7.06 -1.10
CA ALA A 23 -0.58 -7.76 0.15
C ALA A 23 -1.88 -7.23 0.77
N ARG A 24 -2.02 -5.90 0.87
CA ARG A 24 -3.27 -5.24 1.29
C ARG A 24 -4.48 -5.74 0.51
N ASN A 25 -4.39 -5.79 -0.82
CA ASN A 25 -5.49 -6.23 -1.67
C ASN A 25 -5.82 -7.71 -1.42
N LYS A 26 -4.81 -8.59 -1.34
CA LYS A 26 -5.00 -10.01 -1.02
C LYS A 26 -5.70 -10.21 0.32
N TYR A 27 -5.24 -9.54 1.38
CA TYR A 27 -5.86 -9.64 2.70
C TYR A 27 -7.30 -9.11 2.71
N THR A 28 -7.57 -8.04 1.97
CA THR A 28 -8.96 -7.55 1.80
C THR A 28 -9.85 -8.58 1.11
N TYR A 29 -9.34 -9.29 0.09
CA TYR A 29 -10.08 -10.37 -0.58
C TYR A 29 -10.30 -11.57 0.35
N PHE A 30 -9.29 -11.96 1.13
CA PHE A 30 -9.38 -13.07 2.08
C PHE A 30 -10.36 -12.75 3.22
N ALA A 31 -10.46 -11.49 3.65
CA ALA A 31 -11.49 -11.06 4.58
C ALA A 31 -12.91 -11.29 4.00
N GLY A 32 -13.09 -11.06 2.69
CA GLY A 32 -14.34 -11.36 1.99
C GLY A 32 -14.70 -12.84 2.03
N VAL A 33 -13.73 -13.72 1.80
CA VAL A 33 -13.93 -15.18 1.93
C VAL A 33 -14.29 -15.57 3.37
N ALA A 34 -13.54 -15.07 4.36
CA ALA A 34 -13.80 -15.35 5.78
C ALA A 34 -15.19 -14.85 6.23
N ARG A 35 -15.68 -13.74 5.66
CA ARG A 35 -17.05 -13.25 5.86
C ARG A 35 -18.07 -14.24 5.34
N ASP A 36 -17.89 -14.74 4.12
CA ASP A 36 -18.83 -15.65 3.46
C ASP A 36 -18.88 -17.02 4.17
N GLU A 37 -17.78 -17.42 4.82
CA GLU A 37 -17.69 -18.61 5.69
C GLU A 37 -18.21 -18.38 7.13
N GLY A 38 -18.63 -17.16 7.47
CA GLY A 38 -19.11 -16.81 8.82
C GLY A 38 -18.02 -16.67 9.89
N LEU A 39 -16.74 -16.66 9.49
CA LEU A 39 -15.56 -16.58 10.36
C LEU A 39 -15.22 -15.14 10.75
N ARG A 40 -16.07 -14.51 11.57
CA ARG A 40 -15.96 -13.07 11.91
C ARG A 40 -14.61 -12.64 12.48
N GLN A 41 -13.99 -13.45 13.35
CA GLN A 41 -12.70 -13.10 13.95
C GLN A 41 -11.57 -13.15 12.91
N VAL A 42 -11.60 -14.13 12.01
CA VAL A 42 -10.61 -14.27 10.94
C VAL A 42 -10.74 -13.13 9.94
N MET A 43 -11.97 -12.76 9.58
CA MET A 43 -12.24 -11.57 8.75
C MET A 43 -11.63 -10.31 9.39
N ALA A 44 -11.83 -10.09 10.69
CA ALA A 44 -11.29 -8.93 11.39
C ALA A 44 -9.76 -8.89 11.35
N ILE A 45 -9.10 -10.03 11.58
CA ILE A 45 -7.64 -10.14 11.51
C ILE A 45 -7.12 -9.82 10.10
N PHE A 46 -7.78 -10.32 9.05
CA PHE A 46 -7.38 -9.99 7.68
C PHE A 46 -7.54 -8.50 7.37
N LEU A 47 -8.61 -7.85 7.83
CA LEU A 47 -8.82 -6.41 7.63
C LEU A 47 -7.79 -5.58 8.41
N GLU A 48 -7.51 -5.95 9.66
CA GLU A 48 -6.46 -5.29 10.45
C GLU A 48 -5.10 -5.41 9.79
N THR A 49 -4.76 -6.61 9.28
CA THR A 49 -3.51 -6.85 8.56
C THR A 49 -3.46 -6.03 7.27
N ALA A 50 -4.54 -5.96 6.49
CA ALA A 50 -4.62 -5.12 5.29
C ALA A 50 -4.39 -3.63 5.62
N ASP A 51 -4.89 -3.16 6.75
CA ASP A 51 -4.64 -1.79 7.23
C ASP A 51 -3.20 -1.57 7.67
N ASN A 52 -2.51 -2.58 8.21
CA ASN A 52 -1.07 -2.49 8.50
C ASN A 52 -0.27 -2.34 7.19
N GLU A 53 -0.55 -3.16 6.17
CA GLU A 53 0.16 -3.06 4.88
C GLU A 53 -0.14 -1.74 4.16
N LYS A 54 -1.33 -1.18 4.34
CA LYS A 54 -1.65 0.19 3.88
C LYS A 54 -0.70 1.23 4.50
N GLU A 55 -0.44 1.16 5.80
CA GLU A 55 0.47 2.10 6.46
C GLU A 55 1.95 1.84 6.10
N HIS A 56 2.35 0.58 5.88
CA HIS A 56 3.68 0.26 5.31
C HIS A 56 3.84 0.86 3.89
N ALA A 57 2.90 0.60 2.99
CA ALA A 57 2.92 1.15 1.63
C ALA A 57 2.97 2.68 1.63
N LYS A 58 2.16 3.32 2.48
CA LYS A 58 2.12 4.78 2.63
C LYS A 58 3.46 5.35 3.13
N LEU A 59 4.16 4.64 4.01
CA LEU A 59 5.50 5.03 4.43
C LEU A 59 6.48 5.02 3.24
N TRP A 60 6.49 3.94 2.45
CA TRP A 60 7.34 3.85 1.25
C TRP A 60 7.00 4.89 0.19
N ALA A 61 5.71 5.13 -0.06
CA ALA A 61 5.24 6.17 -0.96
C ALA A 61 5.73 7.58 -0.56
N ARG A 62 5.79 7.88 0.74
CA ARG A 62 6.38 9.15 1.24
C ARG A 62 7.87 9.25 0.96
N TYR A 63 8.64 8.17 1.18
CA TYR A 63 10.08 8.16 0.85
C TYR A 63 10.35 8.32 -0.65
N LEU A 64 9.44 7.84 -1.50
CA LEU A 64 9.50 7.95 -2.95
C LEU A 64 8.95 9.30 -3.47
N GLY A 65 8.38 10.15 -2.61
CA GLY A 65 7.79 11.42 -3.03
C GLY A 65 6.47 11.29 -3.80
N MET A 66 5.78 10.15 -3.69
CA MET A 66 4.51 9.89 -4.39
C MET A 66 3.30 10.60 -3.79
N ILE A 67 3.45 11.23 -2.60
CA ILE A 67 2.36 11.89 -1.89
C ILE A 67 2.73 13.36 -1.69
N GLY A 68 2.07 14.24 -2.44
CA GLY A 68 2.16 15.69 -2.35
C GLY A 68 0.90 16.32 -1.76
N ASP A 69 0.65 17.57 -2.13
CA ASP A 69 -0.61 18.27 -1.82
C ASP A 69 -1.76 17.82 -2.75
N THR A 70 -3.00 18.26 -2.45
CA THR A 70 -4.17 17.85 -3.22
C THR A 70 -4.08 18.18 -4.71
N PRO A 71 -3.68 19.40 -5.14
CA PRO A 71 -3.50 19.69 -6.56
C PRO A 71 -2.48 18.77 -7.24
N THR A 72 -1.30 18.58 -6.63
CA THR A 72 -0.25 17.70 -7.19
C THR A 72 -0.74 16.26 -7.31
N ASN A 73 -1.42 15.75 -6.27
CA ASN A 73 -1.95 14.38 -6.28
C ASN A 73 -3.06 14.19 -7.33
N LEU A 74 -3.87 15.22 -7.59
CA LEU A 74 -4.88 15.18 -8.67
C LEU A 74 -4.24 15.17 -10.05
N GLU A 75 -3.18 15.96 -10.26
CA GLU A 75 -2.43 15.96 -11.52
C GLU A 75 -1.75 14.61 -11.77
N GLU A 76 -1.12 14.01 -10.75
CA GLU A 76 -0.54 12.67 -10.87
C GLU A 76 -1.63 11.62 -11.17
N ALA A 77 -2.76 11.64 -10.45
CA ALA A 77 -3.86 10.71 -10.70
C ALA A 77 -4.46 10.83 -12.12
N ALA A 78 -4.44 12.03 -12.71
CA ALA A 78 -4.92 12.25 -14.08
C ALA A 78 -3.99 11.69 -15.17
N LYS A 79 -2.72 11.41 -14.84
CA LYS A 79 -1.73 10.87 -15.79
C LYS A 79 -1.82 9.35 -15.96
N GLY A 80 -2.52 8.66 -15.06
CA GLY A 80 -2.60 7.18 -14.99
C GLY A 80 -1.43 6.57 -14.23
#